data_AF-A0A925WFE1-F1
#
_entry.id   AF-A0A925WFE1-F1
#
_cell.length_a   1.000
_cell.length_b   1.000
_cell.length_c   1.000
_cell.angle_alpha   90.00
_cell.angle_beta   90.00
_cell.angle_gamma   90.00
#
_symmetry.space_group_name_H-M   'P 1'
#
loop_
_entity.id
_entity.type
_entity.pdbx_description
1 polymer ?
#
loop_
_entity_poly.entity_id
_entity_poly.type
_entity_poly.pdbx_seq_one_letter_code
_entity_poly.pdbx_strand_id
1 'polypeptide(L)'
;MKNYILDTNVLLHDPHSLLNFEENNVLLPIEVIEEIDRFKRESSELGQNARAVSRMLDSYRGDGSLSEGVKLPNGGKLKIVFQKNGQTNGEVH
;
A
#
# COMPACT_ATOMS: atom_id res chain seq x y z
N MET A 1 -7.26 15.28 9.22
CA MET A 1 -6.74 14.59 8.03
C MET A 1 -5.21 14.55 8.06
N LYS A 2 -4.64 13.38 8.37
CA LYS A 2 -3.20 13.09 8.41
C LYS A 2 -2.84 12.10 7.30
N ASN A 3 -1.55 11.94 7.04
CA ASN A 3 -1.03 10.92 6.11
C ASN A 3 -0.36 9.82 6.93
N TYR A 4 -0.78 8.57 6.73
CA TYR A 4 -0.19 7.38 7.33
C TYR A 4 0.50 6.58 6.24
N ILE A 5 1.75 6.19 6.49
CA ILE A 5 2.48 5.29 5.60
C ILE A 5 2.30 3.88 6.15
N LEU A 6 1.75 2.97 5.34
CA LEU A 6 1.55 1.58 5.73
C LEU A 6 2.66 0.72 5.15
N ASP A 7 3.16 -0.18 6.00
CA ASP A 7 4.15 -1.19 5.68
C ASP A 7 3.45 -2.51 5.34
N THR A 8 4.13 -3.35 4.55
CA THR A 8 3.64 -4.69 4.20
C THR A 8 3.34 -5.54 5.43
N ASN A 9 4.15 -5.48 6.49
CA ASN A 9 3.92 -6.30 7.68
C ASN A 9 2.54 -6.05 8.32
N VAL A 10 2.11 -4.79 8.34
CA VAL A 10 0.78 -4.42 8.86
C VAL A 10 -0.30 -5.05 7.98
N LEU A 11 -0.15 -4.98 6.66
CA LEU A 11 -1.09 -5.55 5.69
C LEU A 11 -1.14 -7.08 5.72
N LEU A 12 0.00 -7.74 5.95
CA LEU A 12 0.10 -9.20 6.04
C LEU A 12 -0.48 -9.74 7.34
N HIS A 13 -0.42 -8.98 8.43
CA HIS A 13 -1.05 -9.36 9.70
C HIS A 13 -2.54 -9.00 9.77
N ASP A 14 -2.94 -7.89 9.14
CA ASP A 14 -4.34 -7.49 9.02
C ASP A 14 -4.62 -6.86 7.64
N PRO A 15 -5.24 -7.60 6.71
CA PRO A 15 -5.63 -7.08 5.40
C PRO A 15 -6.61 -5.89 5.46
N HIS A 16 -7.42 -5.79 6.52
CA HIS A 16 -8.40 -4.72 6.67
C HIS A 16 -7.80 -3.44 7.24
N SER A 17 -6.53 -3.46 7.65
CA SER A 17 -5.82 -2.30 8.20
C SER A 17 -5.90 -1.07 7.28
N LEU A 18 -5.97 -1.24 5.96
CA LEU A 18 -6.20 -0.16 4.98
C LEU A 18 -7.43 0.72 5.30
N LEU A 19 -8.44 0.17 5.97
CA LEU A 19 -9.70 0.83 6.27
C LEU A 19 -9.75 1.43 7.69
N ASN A 20 -8.78 1.11 8.54
CA ASN A 20 -8.80 1.47 9.96
C ASN A 20 -8.35 2.93 10.22
N PHE A 21 -8.04 3.69 9.18
CA PHE A 21 -7.49 5.05 9.28
C PHE A 21 -8.55 6.18 9.23
N GLU A 22 -9.83 5.85 9.38
CA GLU A 22 -10.93 6.82 9.38
C GLU A 22 -10.86 7.79 8.18
N GLU A 23 -10.97 9.10 8.41
CA GLU A 23 -10.89 10.16 7.38
C GLU A 23 -9.46 10.50 6.94
N ASN A 24 -8.46 9.70 7.34
CA ASN A 24 -7.04 9.98 7.05
C ASN A 24 -6.56 9.28 5.77
N ASN A 25 -5.50 9.83 5.18
CA ASN A 25 -4.92 9.25 3.97
C ASN A 25 -3.97 8.12 4.31
N VAL A 26 -4.05 7.03 3.55
CA VAL A 26 -3.15 5.90 3.59
C VAL A 26 -2.24 5.94 2.37
N LEU A 27 -0.94 5.96 2.61
CA LEU A 27 0.11 5.97 1.61
C LEU A 27 0.81 4.61 1.62
N LEU A 28 0.85 3.95 0.48
CA LEU A 28 1.60 2.70 0.29
C LEU A 28 2.83 2.97 -0.55
N PRO A 29 4.04 2.80 -0.01
CA PRO A 29 5.25 2.75 -0.83
C PRO A 29 5.10 1.71 -1.95
N ILE A 30 5.66 1.97 -3.14
CA ILE A 30 5.56 1.04 -4.28
C ILE A 30 6.15 -0.33 -3.94
N GLU A 31 7.18 -0.35 -3.08
CA GLU A 31 7.85 -1.55 -2.57
C GLU A 31 6.89 -2.49 -1.85
N VAL A 32 5.86 -1.95 -1.19
CA VAL A 32 4.82 -2.74 -0.52
C VAL A 32 4.04 -3.60 -1.53
N ILE A 33 3.79 -3.06 -2.73
CA ILE A 33 3.10 -3.80 -3.79
C ILE A 33 3.95 -4.99 -4.24
N GLU A 34 5.25 -4.77 -4.42
CA GLU A 34 6.19 -5.82 -4.81
C GLU A 34 6.34 -6.90 -3.75
N GLU A 35 6.30 -6.54 -2.47
CA GLU A 35 6.33 -7.49 -1.36
C GLU A 35 5.05 -8.33 -1.32
N ILE A 36 3.87 -7.70 -1.41
CA ILE A 36 2.59 -8.42 -1.49
C ILE A 36 2.60 -9.41 -2.66
N ASP A 37 3.14 -9.03 -3.81
CA ASP A 37 3.29 -9.92 -4.97
C ASP A 37 4.15 -11.16 -4.69
N ARG A 38 5.20 -11.03 -3.88
CA ARG A 38 6.01 -12.17 -3.42
C ARG A 38 5.22 -13.06 -2.46
N PHE A 39 4.61 -12.48 -1.43
CA PHE A 39 3.87 -13.23 -0.41
C PHE A 39 2.65 -13.97 -0.96
N LYS A 40 2.01 -13.47 -2.03
CA LYS A 40 0.90 -14.16 -2.70
C LYS A 40 1.19 -15.60 -3.13
N ARG A 41 2.47 -15.96 -3.31
CA ARG A 41 2.91 -17.31 -3.71
C ARG A 41 2.97 -18.30 -2.55
N GLU A 42 2.92 -17.82 -1.31
CA GLU A 42 2.97 -18.67 -0.13
C GLU A 42 1.62 -19.36 0.13
N SER A 43 1.66 -20.61 0.58
CA SER A 43 0.49 -21.34 1.07
C SER A 43 0.18 -21.09 2.56
N SER A 44 0.89 -20.14 3.18
CA SER A 44 0.74 -19.73 4.58
C SER A 44 -0.47 -18.81 4.78
N GLU A 45 -0.78 -18.50 6.05
CA GLU A 45 -1.73 -17.45 6.42
C GLU A 45 -1.30 -16.08 5.88
N LEU A 46 0.00 -15.75 5.95
CA LEU A 46 0.55 -14.54 5.36
C LEU A 46 0.29 -14.47 3.85
N GLY A 47 0.43 -15.60 3.14
CA GLY A 47 0.08 -15.66 1.72
C GLY A 47 -1.42 -15.50 1.45
N GLN A 48 -2.29 -16.01 2.33
CA GLN A 48 -3.73 -15.78 2.24
C GLN A 48 -4.07 -14.29 2.43
N ASN A 49 -3.44 -13.65 3.41
CA ASN A 49 -3.59 -12.23 3.71
C ASN A 49 -3.05 -11.36 2.56
N ALA A 50 -1.88 -11.68 2.00
CA ALA A 50 -1.34 -11.01 0.82
C ALA A 50 -2.30 -11.07 -0.38
N ARG A 51 -2.93 -12.23 -0.62
CA ARG A 51 -3.96 -12.36 -1.66
C ARG A 51 -5.21 -11.52 -1.36
N ALA A 52 -5.62 -11.41 -0.10
CA ALA A 52 -6.74 -10.55 0.30
C ALA A 52 -6.42 -9.07 0.08
N VAL A 53 -5.24 -8.61 0.49
CA VAL A 53 -4.74 -7.24 0.27
C VAL A 53 -4.68 -6.94 -1.22
N SER A 54 -4.09 -7.82 -2.04
CA SER A 54 -4.02 -7.64 -3.49
C SER A 54 -5.41 -7.45 -4.10
N ARG A 55 -6.39 -8.27 -3.71
CA ARG A 55 -7.78 -8.12 -4.20
C ARG A 55 -8.40 -6.79 -3.81
N MET A 56 -8.16 -6.30 -2.59
CA MET A 56 -8.63 -4.98 -2.15
C MET A 56 -7.98 -3.85 -2.94
N LEU A 57 -6.66 -3.92 -3.17
CA LEU A 57 -5.95 -2.93 -3.98
C LEU A 57 -6.48 -2.92 -5.42
N ASP A 58 -6.72 -4.10 -5.99
CA ASP A 58 -7.27 -4.23 -7.34
C ASP A 58 -8.69 -3.68 -7.44
N SER A 59 -9.55 -3.85 -6.42
CA SER A 59 -10.88 -3.22 -6.43
C SER A 59 -10.79 -1.69 -6.48
N TYR A 60 -9.87 -1.08 -5.75
CA TYR A 60 -9.70 0.38 -5.77
C TYR A 60 -9.07 0.92 -7.07
N ARG A 61 -8.30 0.10 -7.81
CA ARG A 61 -7.84 0.47 -9.16
C ARG A 61 -9.00 0.64 -10.14
N GLY A 62 -10.11 -0.06 -9.92
CA GLY A 62 -11.34 0.12 -10.70
C GLY A 62 -12.00 1.47 -10.49
N ASP A 63 -11.84 2.06 -9.30
CA ASP A 63 -12.46 3.32 -8.91
C ASP A 63 -11.60 4.56 -9.27
N GLY A 64 -10.36 4.36 -9.69
CA GLY A 64 -9.49 5.43 -10.15
C GLY A 64 -7.99 5.13 -10.07
N SER A 65 -7.19 6.18 -10.27
CA SER A 65 -5.73 6.07 -10.25
C SER A 65 -5.17 6.04 -8.83
N LEU A 66 -4.64 4.90 -8.40
CA LEU A 66 -3.96 4.77 -7.10
C LEU A 66 -2.73 5.68 -6.97
N SER A 67 -2.07 6.09 -8.07
CA SER A 67 -0.96 7.04 -8.00
C SER A 67 -1.40 8.48 -7.77
N GLU A 68 -2.65 8.82 -8.13
CA GLU A 68 -3.26 10.12 -7.82
C GLU A 68 -4.00 10.10 -6.47
N GLY A 69 -4.42 8.91 -6.05
CA GLY A 69 -5.10 8.62 -4.79
C GLY A 69 -6.59 8.39 -5.01
N VAL A 70 -7.09 7.24 -4.54
CA VAL A 70 -8.50 6.83 -4.64
C VAL A 70 -9.20 7.06 -3.31
N LYS A 71 -10.45 7.52 -3.34
CA LYS A 71 -11.21 7.78 -2.12
C LYS A 71 -11.62 6.47 -1.46
N LEU A 72 -11.33 6.35 -0.17
CA LEU A 72 -11.77 5.23 0.64
C LEU A 72 -13.19 5.47 1.19
N PRO A 73 -13.96 4.41 1.50
CA PRO A 73 -15.32 4.53 2.03
C PRO A 73 -15.41 5.31 3.35
N ASN A 74 -14.34 5.29 4.15
CA ASN A 74 -14.20 5.98 5.43
C ASN A 74 -13.87 7.48 5.31
N GLY A 75 -13.76 8.01 4.08
CA GLY A 75 -13.53 9.43 3.81
C GLY A 75 -12.08 9.78 3.49
N GLY A 76 -11.12 8.92 3.84
CA GLY A 76 -9.70 9.06 3.51
C GLY A 76 -9.38 8.81 2.03
N LYS A 77 -8.10 8.80 1.69
CA LYS A 77 -7.59 8.37 0.37
C LYS A 77 -6.52 7.31 0.49
N LEU A 78 -6.55 6.32 -0.40
CA LEU A 78 -5.49 5.36 -0.61
C LEU A 78 -4.61 5.81 -1.79
N LYS A 79 -3.30 5.95 -1.58
CA LYS A 79 -2.36 6.37 -2.61
C LYS A 79 -1.10 5.52 -2.63
N ILE A 80 -0.66 5.11 -3.81
CA ILE A 80 0.67 4.52 -4.00
C ILE A 80 1.70 5.65 -4.19
N VAL A 81 2.78 5.60 -3.43
CA VAL A 81 3.85 6.61 -3.45
C VAL A 81 5.18 5.97 -3.82
N PHE A 82 5.99 6.69 -4.60
CA PHE A 82 7.37 6.30 -4.88
C PHE A 82 8.26 6.95 -3.82
N GLN A 83 8.98 6.15 -3.04
CA GLN A 83 10.04 6.71 -2.22
C GLN A 83 11.19 7.11 -3.16
N LYS A 84 11.51 8.41 -3.20
CA LYS A 84 12.68 8.87 -3.94
C LYS A 84 13.89 8.43 -3.13
N ASN A 85 14.43 7.25 -3.44
CA ASN A 85 15.72 6.80 -2.91
C ASN A 85 16.80 7.74 -3.43
N GLY A 86 17.04 8.82 -2.69
CA GLY A 86 17.96 9.90 -3.02
C GLY A 86 19.09 9.99 -2.01
N GLN A 87 20.06 9.10 -2.12
CA GLN A 87 21.48 9.45 -1.93
C GLN A 87 22.28 8.82 -3.05
N THR A 88 22.27 9.46 -4.22
CA THR A 88 23.34 9.30 -5.21
C THR A 88 24.56 10.02 -4.66
N ASN A 89 25.48 9.25 -4.05
CA ASN A 89 26.86 9.68 -3.88
C ASN A 89 27.42 9.98 -5.28
N GLY A 90 27.73 11.25 -5.57
CA GLY A 90 28.22 11.64 -6.88
C GLY A 90 28.33 13.13 -7.08
N GLU A 91 28.90 13.87 -6.14
CA GLU A 91 29.61 15.10 -6.52
C GLU A 91 30.93 14.68 -7.17
N VAL A 92 30.90 14.58 -8.49
CA VAL A 92 32.10 14.58 -9.33
C VAL A 92 32.65 16.01 -9.35
N HIS A 93 33.89 16.17 -8.88
CA HIS A 93 34.78 17.24 -9.33
C HIS A 93 35.18 17.01 -10.79
#